data_AF-A0A183G520-F1
#
_entry.id   AF-A0A183G520-F1
#
_cell.length_a   1.000
_cell.length_b   1.000
_cell.length_c   1.000
_cell.angle_alpha   90.00
_cell.angle_beta   90.00
_cell.angle_gamma   90.00
#
_symmetry.space_group_name_H-M   'P 1'
#
loop_
_entity.id
_entity.type
_entity.pdbx_description
1 polymer ?
#
loop_
_entity_poly.entity_id
_entity_poly.type
_entity_poly.pdbx_seq_one_letter_code
_entity_poly.pdbx_strand_id
1 'polypeptide(L)'
;LKRFEEMCGTASKAIASDTKLIEAFIGRLNDINSKVSLEGLDTYLVTLPILSKLYSTEVHLKAVLNQLILALMSHLSSKSEDHRTTAQKCLNETIKRVGVFLFSYFPITMAPFHPASLSPAVAAATRKANVKQKPFMLIVFNRLNQILYSSKPKQVEVVALPILWECMKAGVSDSDMKKAVAEFAKGLTTLMGERAVLDQASMELDPGRRKQFESLIR
;
A
#
# COMPACT_ATOMS: atom_id res chain seq x y z
N LEU A 1 14.67 -18.55 6.57
CA LEU A 1 14.76 -17.08 6.39
C LEU A 1 16.16 -16.68 5.98
N LYS A 2 17.20 -16.96 6.78
CA LYS A 2 18.62 -16.77 6.39
C LYS A 2 18.99 -17.25 4.97
N ARG A 3 18.67 -18.50 4.62
CA ARG A 3 18.91 -19.01 3.25
C ARG A 3 18.19 -18.20 2.17
N PHE A 4 16.97 -17.72 2.44
CA PHE A 4 16.24 -16.88 1.48
C PHE A 4 16.92 -15.53 1.27
N GLU A 5 17.41 -14.92 2.36
CA GLU A 5 18.21 -13.70 2.31
C GLU A 5 19.49 -13.89 1.49
N GLU A 6 20.27 -14.94 1.78
CA GLU A 6 21.50 -15.29 1.04
C GLU A 6 21.22 -15.50 -0.46
N MET A 7 20.14 -16.20 -0.78
CA MET A 7 19.73 -16.43 -2.17
C MET A 7 19.27 -15.14 -2.86
N CYS A 8 18.62 -14.21 -2.15
CA CYS A 8 18.33 -12.89 -2.69
C CYS A 8 19.62 -12.13 -3.02
N GLY A 9 20.67 -12.25 -2.20
CA GLY A 9 21.96 -11.61 -2.45
C GLY A 9 22.74 -12.18 -3.64
N THR A 10 22.63 -13.49 -3.87
CA THR A 10 23.47 -14.24 -4.83
C THR A 10 22.77 -14.60 -6.15
N ALA A 11 21.45 -14.82 -6.11
CA ALA A 11 20.66 -15.35 -7.22
C ALA A 11 19.31 -14.62 -7.39
N SER A 12 19.27 -13.31 -7.13
CA SER A 12 18.03 -12.50 -7.07
C SER A 12 17.03 -12.72 -8.20
N LYS A 13 17.48 -12.82 -9.46
CA LYS A 13 16.61 -13.09 -10.62
C LYS A 13 15.92 -14.45 -10.55
N ALA A 14 16.66 -15.50 -10.20
CA ALA A 14 16.10 -16.84 -10.05
C ALA A 14 15.03 -16.87 -8.95
N ILE A 15 15.29 -16.20 -7.83
CA ILE A 15 14.33 -16.07 -6.72
C ILE A 15 13.10 -15.28 -7.13
N ALA A 16 13.28 -14.18 -7.85
CA ALA A 16 12.17 -13.35 -8.32
C ALA A 16 11.28 -14.05 -9.37
N SER A 17 11.84 -14.99 -10.13
CA SER A 17 11.11 -15.85 -11.06
C SER A 17 10.44 -17.07 -10.39
N ASP A 18 10.87 -17.47 -9.19
CA ASP A 18 10.30 -18.62 -8.46
C ASP A 18 9.13 -18.20 -7.57
N THR A 19 7.92 -18.26 -8.14
CA THR A 19 6.69 -17.89 -7.43
C THR A 19 6.49 -18.73 -6.17
N LYS A 20 6.79 -20.04 -6.20
CA LYS A 20 6.58 -20.93 -5.05
C LYS A 20 7.49 -20.55 -3.89
N LEU A 21 8.73 -20.19 -4.18
CA LEU A 21 9.66 -19.75 -3.16
C LEU A 21 9.25 -18.42 -2.54
N ILE A 22 8.75 -17.48 -3.34
CA ILE A 22 8.23 -16.20 -2.85
C ILE A 22 6.96 -16.40 -2.02
N GLU A 23 6.05 -17.27 -2.45
CA GLU A 23 4.85 -17.63 -1.68
C GLU A 23 5.21 -18.32 -0.36
N ALA A 24 6.19 -19.23 -0.37
CA ALA A 24 6.70 -19.86 0.85
C ALA A 24 7.29 -18.82 1.82
N PHE A 25 8.02 -17.83 1.29
CA PHE A 25 8.52 -16.70 2.08
C PHE A 25 7.36 -15.84 2.65
N ILE A 26 6.37 -15.48 1.84
CA ILE A 26 5.17 -14.77 2.30
C ILE A 26 4.45 -15.57 3.40
N GLY A 27 4.42 -16.91 3.29
CA GLY A 27 3.90 -17.79 4.31
C GLY A 27 4.65 -17.71 5.64
N ARG A 28 5.95 -17.36 5.65
CA ARG A 28 6.71 -17.08 6.88
C ARG A 28 6.36 -15.74 7.51
N LEU A 29 5.90 -14.76 6.73
CA LEU A 29 5.43 -13.48 7.29
C LEU A 29 4.24 -13.67 8.23
N ASN A 30 3.38 -14.67 7.99
CA ASN A 30 2.22 -14.97 8.83
C ASN A 30 2.40 -16.28 9.63
N ASP A 31 3.64 -16.62 10.01
CA ASP A 31 3.87 -17.83 10.81
C ASP A 31 3.16 -17.73 12.18
N ILE A 32 2.64 -18.86 12.66
CA ILE A 32 1.99 -18.96 13.98
C ILE A 32 2.99 -18.63 15.09
N ASN A 33 4.27 -18.97 14.88
CA ASN A 33 5.35 -18.58 15.76
C ASN A 33 5.71 -17.10 15.52
N SER A 34 5.39 -16.26 16.50
CA SER A 34 5.64 -14.82 16.44
C SER A 34 7.11 -14.45 16.25
N LYS A 35 8.06 -15.26 16.73
CA LYS A 35 9.49 -15.01 16.48
C LYS A 35 9.85 -15.20 15.01
N VAL A 36 9.31 -16.27 14.40
CA VAL A 36 9.52 -16.57 12.97
C VAL A 36 8.84 -15.52 12.10
N SER A 37 7.64 -15.09 12.48
CA SER A 37 6.92 -14.03 11.77
C SER A 37 7.69 -12.69 11.81
N LEU A 38 8.20 -12.29 12.98
CA LEU A 38 8.99 -11.08 13.13
C LEU A 38 10.30 -11.16 12.35
N GLU A 39 11.03 -12.28 12.44
CA GLU A 39 12.22 -12.52 11.62
C GLU A 39 11.89 -12.46 10.12
N GLY A 40 10.69 -12.90 9.73
CA GLY A 40 10.18 -12.77 8.37
C GLY A 40 10.04 -11.32 7.92
N LEU A 41 9.48 -10.44 8.76
CA LEU A 41 9.36 -9.01 8.49
C LEU A 41 10.73 -8.33 8.40
N ASP A 42 11.67 -8.70 9.27
CA ASP A 42 13.04 -8.17 9.21
C ASP A 42 13.77 -8.66 7.93
N THR A 43 13.64 -9.94 7.60
CA THR A 43 14.18 -10.51 6.35
C THR A 43 13.58 -9.81 5.13
N TYR A 44 12.29 -9.46 5.17
CA TYR A 44 11.64 -8.69 4.11
C TYR A 44 12.32 -7.33 3.94
N LEU A 45 12.56 -6.58 5.02
CA LEU A 45 13.22 -5.28 4.96
C LEU A 45 14.64 -5.35 4.40
N VAL A 46 15.38 -6.41 4.72
CA VAL A 46 16.75 -6.64 4.21
C VAL A 46 16.74 -6.99 2.72
N THR A 47 15.82 -7.84 2.28
CA THR A 47 15.76 -8.32 0.89
C THR A 47 15.04 -7.37 -0.07
N LEU A 48 14.13 -6.53 0.43
CA LEU A 48 13.38 -5.55 -0.34
C LEU A 48 14.26 -4.65 -1.23
N PRO A 49 15.39 -4.05 -0.79
CA PRO A 49 16.31 -3.32 -1.66
C PRO A 49 16.74 -4.05 -2.94
N ILE A 50 16.82 -5.37 -2.88
CA ILE A 50 17.30 -6.22 -3.97
C ILE A 50 16.11 -6.56 -4.87
N LEU A 51 15.04 -7.08 -4.27
CA LEU A 51 13.85 -7.52 -5.01
C LEU A 51 13.06 -6.36 -5.61
N SER A 52 13.09 -5.16 -4.99
CA SER A 52 12.37 -3.97 -5.47
C SER A 52 12.74 -3.62 -6.92
N LYS A 53 14.00 -3.86 -7.31
CA LYS A 53 14.53 -3.60 -8.65
C LYS A 53 13.99 -4.54 -9.72
N LEU A 54 13.50 -5.71 -9.30
CA LEU A 54 13.04 -6.78 -10.19
C LEU A 54 11.52 -6.77 -10.39
N TYR A 55 10.76 -6.04 -9.56
CA TYR A 55 9.31 -5.92 -9.73
C TYR A 55 8.90 -5.28 -11.06
N SER A 56 9.79 -4.60 -11.80
CA SER A 56 9.48 -4.07 -13.14
C SER A 56 9.57 -5.16 -14.21
N THR A 57 10.53 -6.08 -14.10
CA THR A 57 10.87 -7.09 -15.11
C THR A 57 10.25 -8.47 -14.84
N GLU A 58 10.02 -8.81 -13.57
CA GLU A 58 9.62 -10.15 -13.16
C GLU A 58 8.10 -10.22 -12.92
N VAL A 59 7.37 -10.87 -13.83
CA VAL A 59 5.90 -11.04 -13.74
C VAL A 59 5.48 -11.82 -12.50
N HIS A 60 6.28 -12.81 -12.11
CA HIS A 60 6.07 -13.64 -10.93
C HIS A 60 6.06 -12.82 -9.63
N LEU A 61 7.01 -11.89 -9.47
CA LEU A 61 6.99 -10.94 -8.34
C LEU A 61 5.75 -10.04 -8.34
N LYS A 62 5.29 -9.58 -9.52
CA LYS A 62 4.05 -8.80 -9.61
C LYS A 62 2.82 -9.61 -9.19
N ALA A 63 2.78 -10.89 -9.54
CA ALA A 63 1.65 -11.78 -9.26
C ALA A 63 1.40 -11.96 -7.76
N VAL A 64 2.46 -11.95 -6.94
CA VAL A 64 2.35 -12.14 -5.48
C VAL A 64 2.11 -10.84 -4.70
N LEU A 65 2.14 -9.67 -5.33
CA LEU A 65 2.04 -8.36 -4.65
C LEU A 65 0.81 -8.27 -3.75
N ASN A 66 -0.34 -8.76 -4.22
CA ASN A 66 -1.55 -8.74 -3.43
C ASN A 66 -1.43 -9.58 -2.16
N GLN A 67 -0.86 -10.79 -2.27
CA GLN A 67 -0.62 -11.66 -1.12
C GLN A 67 0.38 -11.02 -0.14
N LEU A 68 1.46 -10.43 -0.66
CA LEU A 68 2.48 -9.74 0.12
C LEU A 68 1.89 -8.57 0.92
N ILE A 69 1.18 -7.65 0.26
CA ILE A 69 0.61 -6.47 0.95
C ILE A 69 -0.41 -6.90 2.00
N LEU A 70 -1.23 -7.92 1.73
CA LEU A 70 -2.17 -8.48 2.71
C LEU A 70 -1.45 -9.10 3.90
N ALA A 71 -0.34 -9.82 3.67
CA ALA A 71 0.47 -10.40 4.73
C ALA A 71 1.14 -9.32 5.59
N LEU A 72 1.63 -8.22 5.01
CA LEU A 72 2.17 -7.11 5.79
C LEU A 72 1.07 -6.37 6.58
N MET A 73 -0.10 -6.17 5.97
CA MET A 73 -1.23 -5.50 6.62
C MET A 73 -1.77 -6.28 7.82
N SER A 74 -1.72 -7.62 7.81
CA SER A 74 -2.25 -8.46 8.89
C SER A 74 -1.65 -8.10 10.27
N HIS A 75 -0.37 -7.71 10.27
CA HIS A 75 0.40 -7.36 11.46
C HIS A 75 0.06 -6.00 12.08
N LEU A 76 -0.59 -5.11 11.34
CA LEU A 76 -0.98 -3.78 11.86
C LEU A 76 -1.95 -3.89 13.04
N SER A 77 -2.71 -4.99 13.13
CA SER A 77 -3.60 -5.29 14.26
C SER A 77 -2.96 -6.10 15.39
N SER A 78 -1.66 -6.42 15.31
CA SER A 78 -0.96 -7.23 16.31
C SER A 78 -0.97 -6.56 17.70
N LYS A 79 -0.98 -7.35 18.77
CA LYS A 79 -0.80 -6.85 20.14
C LYS A 79 0.66 -6.50 20.43
N SER A 80 1.60 -7.14 19.72
CA SER A 80 3.03 -6.83 19.80
C SER A 80 3.34 -5.52 19.09
N GLU A 81 3.97 -4.59 19.80
CA GLU A 81 4.40 -3.32 19.23
C GLU A 81 5.47 -3.50 18.16
N ASP A 82 6.42 -4.41 18.37
CA ASP A 82 7.45 -4.75 17.38
C ASP A 82 6.83 -5.20 16.06
N HIS A 83 5.86 -6.13 16.10
CA HIS A 83 5.17 -6.56 14.88
C HIS A 83 4.46 -5.40 14.19
N ARG A 84 3.73 -4.57 14.95
CA ARG A 84 3.02 -3.42 14.36
C ARG A 84 3.99 -2.44 13.72
N THR A 85 5.02 -2.01 14.44
CA THR A 85 5.98 -1.00 13.98
C THR A 85 6.83 -1.51 12.82
N THR A 86 7.29 -2.76 12.87
CA THR A 86 8.04 -3.38 11.76
C THR A 86 7.15 -3.55 10.53
N ALA A 87 5.88 -3.94 10.68
CA ALA A 87 4.96 -4.03 9.55
C ALA A 87 4.65 -2.65 8.92
N GLN A 88 4.46 -1.61 9.73
CA GLN A 88 4.34 -0.23 9.24
C GLN A 88 5.58 0.19 8.45
N LYS A 89 6.78 -0.15 8.95
CA LYS A 89 8.04 0.08 8.24
C LYS A 89 8.11 -0.68 6.92
N CYS A 90 7.72 -1.97 6.91
CA CYS A 90 7.66 -2.79 5.70
C CYS A 90 6.76 -2.15 4.64
N LEU A 91 5.55 -1.75 5.00
CA LEU A 91 4.60 -1.12 4.07
C LEU A 91 5.13 0.21 3.53
N ASN A 92 5.67 1.07 4.39
CA ASN A 92 6.25 2.35 3.97
C ASN A 92 7.46 2.17 3.04
N GLU A 93 8.39 1.28 3.38
CA GLU A 93 9.56 1.00 2.53
C GLU A 93 9.14 0.35 1.20
N THR A 94 8.06 -0.43 1.18
CA THR A 94 7.50 -0.98 -0.06
C THR A 94 7.03 0.14 -0.98
N ILE A 95 6.21 1.07 -0.47
CA ILE A 95 5.77 2.22 -1.27
C ILE A 95 6.96 3.07 -1.72
N LYS A 96 7.95 3.27 -0.85
CA LYS A 96 9.14 4.07 -1.17
C LYS A 96 10.00 3.43 -2.26
N ARG A 97 10.27 2.13 -2.19
CA ARG A 97 11.25 1.47 -3.07
C ARG A 97 10.65 0.92 -4.35
N VAL A 98 9.40 0.49 -4.25
CA VAL A 98 8.65 -0.05 -5.39
C VAL A 98 7.87 1.10 -6.02
N GLY A 99 7.14 1.92 -5.24
CA GLY A 99 6.36 3.05 -5.78
C GLY A 99 7.18 4.27 -6.24
N VAL A 100 8.38 4.50 -5.70
CA VAL A 100 9.26 5.61 -6.10
C VAL A 100 10.61 5.07 -6.58
N PHE A 101 10.74 4.85 -7.89
CA PHE A 101 12.08 4.94 -8.47
C PHE A 101 12.39 6.43 -8.62
N LEU A 102 13.08 6.97 -7.62
CA LEU A 102 13.65 8.31 -7.67
C LEU A 102 14.37 8.44 -9.01
N PHE A 103 14.00 9.48 -9.76
CA PHE A 103 14.75 10.01 -10.89
C PHE A 103 16.15 10.41 -10.40
N SER A 104 17.02 9.43 -10.21
CA SER A 104 18.46 9.66 -10.13
C SER A 104 18.92 9.93 -11.55
N TYR A 105 18.99 11.21 -11.92
CA TYR A 105 19.85 11.78 -12.96
C TYR A 105 20.53 10.74 -13.88
N PHE A 106 19.84 10.20 -14.88
CA PHE A 106 20.48 9.62 -16.08
C PHE A 106 19.42 9.38 -17.16
N PRO A 107 19.58 9.92 -18.38
CA PRO A 107 18.64 9.68 -19.45
C PRO A 107 18.93 8.32 -20.09
N ILE A 108 17.86 7.69 -20.58
CA ILE A 108 17.85 6.61 -21.58
C ILE A 108 17.93 5.18 -20.99
N THR A 109 16.81 4.47 -21.15
CA THR A 109 16.66 3.00 -21.08
C THR A 109 16.73 2.31 -19.72
N MET A 110 15.82 2.63 -18.79
CA MET A 110 15.23 1.60 -17.91
C MET A 110 13.77 1.99 -17.66
N ALA A 111 12.84 1.10 -18.01
CA ALA A 111 11.42 1.33 -17.79
C ALA A 111 11.19 1.61 -16.28
N PRO A 112 10.74 2.82 -15.88
CA PRO A 112 10.49 3.11 -14.48
C PRO A 112 9.39 2.17 -14.01
N PHE A 113 9.59 1.52 -12.87
CA PHE A 113 8.48 0.80 -12.23
C PHE A 113 7.35 1.81 -12.05
N HIS A 114 6.22 1.56 -12.70
CA HIS A 114 5.08 2.44 -12.59
C HIS A 114 4.38 2.11 -11.27
N PRO A 115 4.20 3.05 -10.33
CA PRO A 115 3.47 2.83 -9.08
C PRO A 115 2.05 2.22 -9.28
N ALA A 116 1.57 2.21 -10.53
CA ALA A 116 0.37 1.56 -10.99
C ALA A 116 0.29 0.06 -10.64
N SER A 117 1.40 -0.70 -10.59
CA SER A 117 1.33 -2.13 -10.23
C SER A 117 1.10 -2.38 -8.74
N LEU A 118 1.47 -1.44 -7.86
CA LEU A 118 1.15 -1.52 -6.44
C LEU A 118 -0.28 -1.09 -6.14
N SER A 119 -0.83 -0.15 -6.92
CA SER A 119 -2.14 0.46 -6.67
C SER A 119 -3.26 -0.59 -6.47
N PRO A 120 -3.43 -1.61 -7.33
CA PRO A 120 -4.43 -2.66 -7.10
C PRO A 120 -4.25 -3.43 -5.79
N ALA A 121 -3.01 -3.81 -5.45
CA ALA A 121 -2.70 -4.58 -4.25
C ALA A 121 -2.96 -3.76 -2.97
N VAL A 122 -2.51 -2.50 -2.95
CA VAL A 122 -2.73 -1.60 -1.81
C VAL A 122 -4.21 -1.25 -1.68
N ALA A 123 -4.91 -0.96 -2.78
CA ALA A 123 -6.35 -0.70 -2.75
C ALA A 123 -7.16 -1.90 -2.25
N ALA A 124 -6.83 -3.12 -2.70
CA ALA A 124 -7.46 -4.34 -2.23
C ALA A 124 -7.23 -4.56 -0.72
N ALA A 125 -6.01 -4.34 -0.23
CA ALA A 125 -5.69 -4.41 1.18
C ALA A 125 -6.45 -3.33 1.98
N THR A 126 -6.42 -2.07 1.54
CA THR A 126 -7.16 -0.97 2.18
C THR A 126 -8.65 -1.26 2.27
N ARG A 127 -9.28 -1.89 1.26
CA ARG A 127 -10.68 -2.32 1.34
C ARG A 127 -10.92 -3.40 2.39
N LYS A 128 -10.04 -4.39 2.50
CA LYS A 128 -10.13 -5.51 3.46
C LYS A 128 -9.70 -5.15 4.88
N ALA A 129 -9.02 -4.02 5.07
CA ALA A 129 -8.48 -3.60 6.35
C ALA A 129 -9.57 -3.43 7.41
N ASN A 130 -9.36 -4.00 8.60
CA ASN A 130 -10.26 -3.83 9.75
C ASN A 130 -10.06 -2.46 10.43
N VAL A 131 -10.86 -2.14 11.46
CA VAL A 131 -10.83 -0.85 12.17
C VAL A 131 -9.44 -0.45 12.71
N LYS A 132 -8.58 -1.41 13.07
CA LYS A 132 -7.22 -1.15 13.56
C LYS A 132 -6.20 -0.95 12.45
N GLN A 133 -6.46 -1.53 11.27
CA GLN A 133 -5.55 -1.52 10.13
C GLN A 133 -5.86 -0.35 9.17
N LYS A 134 -7.16 -0.06 9.00
CA LYS A 134 -7.71 0.87 8.00
C LYS A 134 -7.10 2.28 8.10
N PRO A 135 -6.92 2.90 9.29
CA PRO A 135 -6.35 4.24 9.37
C PRO A 135 -4.95 4.30 8.73
N PHE A 136 -4.07 3.35 9.07
CA PHE A 136 -2.72 3.29 8.51
C PHE A 136 -2.73 2.96 7.02
N MET A 137 -3.60 2.04 6.58
CA MET A 137 -3.72 1.67 5.17
C MET A 137 -4.22 2.82 4.30
N LEU A 138 -5.12 3.68 4.81
CA LEU A 138 -5.53 4.92 4.13
C LEU A 138 -4.36 5.88 3.95
N ILE A 139 -3.50 6.04 4.96
CA ILE A 139 -2.28 6.88 4.88
C ILE A 139 -1.32 6.35 3.80
N VAL A 140 -1.03 5.04 3.84
CA VAL A 140 -0.17 4.37 2.84
C VAL A 140 -0.73 4.55 1.43
N PHE A 141 -2.04 4.37 1.27
CA PHE A 141 -2.69 4.48 -0.02
C PHE A 141 -2.74 5.93 -0.53
N ASN A 142 -2.93 6.91 0.36
CA ASN A 142 -2.87 8.32 0.03
C ASN A 142 -1.51 8.71 -0.56
N ARG A 143 -0.41 8.29 0.10
CA ARG A 143 0.96 8.50 -0.39
C ARG A 143 1.18 7.89 -1.77
N LEU A 144 0.70 6.67 -1.98
CA LEU A 144 0.80 6.02 -3.28
C LEU A 144 0.03 6.78 -4.37
N ASN A 145 -1.17 7.28 -4.05
CA ASN A 145 -1.98 8.07 -4.98
C ASN A 145 -1.29 9.38 -5.35
N GLN A 146 -0.66 10.07 -4.39
CA GLN A 146 0.12 11.28 -4.67
C GLN A 146 1.27 11.03 -5.66
N ILE A 147 1.97 9.90 -5.52
CA ILE A 147 3.05 9.51 -6.44
C ILE A 147 2.48 9.15 -7.82
N LEU A 148 1.34 8.45 -7.87
CA LEU A 148 0.76 7.92 -9.11
C LEU A 148 0.01 8.96 -9.94
N TYR A 149 -0.55 9.99 -9.31
CA TYR A 149 -1.52 10.88 -9.94
C TYR A 149 -0.97 11.64 -11.15
N SER A 150 0.31 12.06 -11.11
CA SER A 150 0.96 12.78 -12.21
C SER A 150 1.02 11.99 -13.53
N SER A 151 0.97 10.67 -13.45
CA SER A 151 1.12 9.77 -14.60
C SER A 151 -0.15 8.98 -14.93
N LYS A 152 -1.00 8.69 -13.94
CA LYS A 152 -2.26 7.94 -14.10
C LYS A 152 -3.40 8.56 -13.28
N PRO A 153 -3.80 9.82 -13.55
CA PRO A 153 -4.81 10.51 -12.75
C PRO A 153 -6.14 9.75 -12.75
N LYS A 154 -6.56 9.24 -13.92
CA LYS A 154 -7.82 8.49 -14.04
C LYS A 154 -7.84 7.19 -13.25
N GLN A 155 -6.70 6.50 -13.17
CA GLN A 155 -6.58 5.28 -12.35
C GLN A 155 -6.76 5.62 -10.86
N VAL A 156 -6.17 6.72 -10.39
CA VAL A 156 -6.33 7.17 -9.01
C VAL A 156 -7.79 7.50 -8.72
N GLU A 157 -8.48 8.24 -9.58
CA GLU A 157 -9.91 8.53 -9.41
C GLU A 157 -10.75 7.25 -9.28
N VAL A 158 -10.62 6.33 -10.24
CA VAL A 158 -11.44 5.12 -10.32
C VAL A 158 -11.18 4.15 -9.15
N VAL A 159 -9.99 4.17 -8.57
CA VAL A 159 -9.63 3.25 -7.48
C VAL A 159 -9.80 3.90 -6.10
N ALA A 160 -9.41 5.17 -5.94
CA ALA A 160 -9.34 5.83 -4.65
C ALA A 160 -10.67 6.44 -4.18
N LEU A 161 -11.45 7.04 -5.09
CA LEU A 161 -12.72 7.67 -4.72
C LEU A 161 -13.75 6.65 -4.21
N PRO A 162 -13.92 5.46 -4.83
CA PRO A 162 -14.82 4.44 -4.26
C PRO A 162 -14.46 4.06 -2.82
N ILE A 163 -13.17 3.95 -2.50
CA ILE A 163 -12.71 3.63 -1.14
C ILE A 163 -13.05 4.78 -0.17
N LEU A 164 -12.91 6.04 -0.60
CA LEU A 164 -13.30 7.19 0.21
C LEU A 164 -14.82 7.17 0.48
N TRP A 165 -15.63 6.92 -0.53
CA TRP A 165 -17.08 6.85 -0.41
C TRP A 165 -17.54 5.70 0.47
N GLU A 166 -16.91 4.52 0.35
CA GLU A 166 -17.13 3.40 1.27
C GLU A 166 -16.85 3.79 2.73
N CYS A 167 -15.74 4.50 3.00
CA CYS A 167 -15.42 4.99 4.35
C CYS A 167 -16.48 5.98 4.87
N MET A 168 -16.92 6.93 4.04
CA MET A 168 -17.98 7.88 4.42
C MET A 168 -19.32 7.17 4.67
N LYS A 169 -19.66 6.17 3.86
CA LYS A 169 -20.89 5.36 4.00
C LYS A 169 -20.87 4.50 5.26
N ALA A 170 -19.72 3.90 5.60
CA ALA A 170 -19.52 3.11 6.81
C ALA A 170 -19.54 3.95 8.10
N GLY A 171 -19.26 5.25 7.99
CA GLY A 171 -19.24 6.19 9.11
C GLY A 171 -17.86 6.33 9.74
N VAL A 172 -17.57 7.53 10.24
CA VAL A 172 -16.27 7.95 10.79
C VAL A 172 -16.39 8.43 12.24
N SER A 173 -16.92 7.56 13.10
CA SER A 173 -17.13 7.87 14.52
C SER A 173 -15.86 7.77 15.36
N ASP A 174 -14.97 6.84 15.01
CA ASP A 174 -13.68 6.67 15.68
C ASP A 174 -12.71 7.81 15.35
N SER A 175 -11.96 8.29 16.35
CA SER A 175 -11.08 9.46 16.20
C SER A 175 -9.94 9.23 15.21
N ASP A 176 -9.31 8.05 15.26
CA ASP A 176 -8.20 7.71 14.37
C ASP A 176 -8.68 7.46 12.96
N MET A 177 -9.83 6.79 12.81
CA MET A 177 -10.51 6.64 11.52
C MET A 177 -10.88 8.01 10.93
N LYS A 178 -11.48 8.91 11.72
CA LYS A 178 -11.90 10.24 11.26
C LYS A 178 -10.70 11.05 10.78
N LYS A 179 -9.59 11.04 11.50
CA LYS A 179 -8.33 11.69 11.09
C LYS A 179 -7.80 11.11 9.78
N ALA A 180 -7.71 9.78 9.68
CA ALA A 180 -7.19 9.13 8.48
C ALA A 180 -8.07 9.36 7.25
N VAL A 181 -9.40 9.34 7.40
CA VAL A 181 -10.34 9.66 6.31
C VAL A 181 -10.25 11.13 5.92
N ALA A 182 -10.11 12.05 6.88
CA ALA A 182 -9.90 13.47 6.58
C ALA A 182 -8.59 13.69 5.80
N GLU A 183 -7.48 13.10 6.23
CA GLU A 183 -6.20 13.19 5.51
C GLU A 183 -6.27 12.58 4.11
N PHE A 184 -6.95 11.44 3.97
CA PHE A 184 -7.16 10.80 2.67
C PHE A 184 -8.02 11.66 1.75
N ALA A 185 -9.12 12.21 2.26
CA ALA A 185 -9.99 13.12 1.54
C ALA A 185 -9.25 14.38 1.09
N LYS A 186 -8.52 15.04 2.01
CA LYS A 186 -7.70 16.22 1.70
C LYS A 186 -6.66 15.90 0.63
N GLY A 187 -5.99 14.75 0.74
CA GLY A 187 -5.02 14.30 -0.27
C GLY A 187 -5.64 14.16 -1.67
N LEU A 188 -6.81 13.53 -1.77
CA LEU A 188 -7.51 13.40 -3.06
C LEU A 188 -8.04 14.75 -3.59
N THR A 189 -8.54 15.62 -2.70
CA THR A 189 -8.94 16.99 -3.02
C THR A 189 -7.78 17.80 -3.59
N THR A 190 -6.58 17.70 -3.02
CA THR A 190 -5.37 18.36 -3.55
C THR A 190 -5.00 17.86 -4.94
N LEU A 191 -5.19 16.57 -5.22
CA LEU A 191 -4.85 15.97 -6.52
C LEU A 191 -5.88 16.33 -7.61
N MET A 192 -7.16 16.22 -7.30
CA MET A 192 -8.26 16.29 -8.28
C MET A 192 -8.93 17.67 -8.37
N GLY A 193 -8.73 18.51 -7.34
CA GLY A 193 -9.43 19.77 -7.17
C GLY A 193 -10.73 19.60 -6.39
N GLU A 194 -11.01 20.55 -5.49
CA GLU A 194 -12.15 20.51 -4.58
C GLU A 194 -13.49 20.40 -5.32
N ARG A 195 -13.67 21.18 -6.39
CA ARG A 195 -14.90 21.15 -7.19
C ARG A 195 -15.20 19.75 -7.74
N ALA A 196 -14.21 19.10 -8.35
CA ALA A 196 -14.38 17.79 -8.96
C ALA A 196 -14.76 16.72 -7.93
N VAL A 197 -14.15 16.78 -6.74
CA VAL A 197 -14.44 15.84 -5.65
C VAL A 197 -15.82 16.08 -5.05
N LEU A 198 -16.23 17.35 -4.86
CA LEU A 198 -17.56 17.70 -4.36
C LEU A 198 -18.69 17.34 -5.35
N ASP A 199 -18.44 17.49 -6.65
CA ASP A 199 -19.38 17.08 -7.70
C ASP A 199 -19.62 15.56 -7.63
N GLN A 200 -18.56 14.75 -7.49
CA GLN A 200 -18.71 13.31 -7.31
C GLN A 200 -19.35 12.93 -5.96
N ALA A 201 -18.99 13.62 -4.88
CA ALA A 201 -19.59 13.40 -3.56
C ALA A 201 -21.12 13.59 -3.61
N SER A 202 -21.60 14.52 -4.43
CA SER A 202 -23.03 14.79 -4.62
C SER A 202 -23.78 13.64 -5.29
N MET A 203 -23.09 12.80 -6.06
CA MET A 203 -23.66 11.62 -6.71
C MET A 203 -23.61 10.37 -5.82
N GLU A 204 -22.64 10.33 -4.90
CA GLU A 204 -22.30 9.13 -4.12
C GLU A 204 -22.80 9.14 -2.68
N LEU A 205 -23.03 10.32 -2.10
CA LEU A 205 -23.37 10.49 -0.68
C LEU A 205 -24.75 11.14 -0.51
N ASP A 206 -25.46 10.75 0.54
CA ASP A 206 -26.67 11.44 0.98
C ASP A 206 -26.33 12.85 1.55
N PRO A 207 -27.31 13.76 1.64
CA PRO A 207 -27.06 15.14 2.09
C PRO A 207 -26.39 15.26 3.47
N GLY A 208 -26.66 14.32 4.39
CA GLY A 208 -26.06 14.32 5.73
C GLY A 208 -24.57 13.97 5.68
N ARG A 209 -24.23 12.86 5.01
CA ARG A 209 -22.84 12.44 4.80
C ARG A 209 -22.05 13.42 3.93
N ARG A 210 -22.69 14.09 2.97
CA ARG A 210 -22.08 15.14 2.17
C ARG A 210 -21.65 16.33 3.04
N LYS A 211 -22.53 16.83 3.92
CA LYS A 211 -22.15 17.91 4.87
C LYS A 211 -20.99 17.48 5.77
N GLN A 212 -21.01 16.24 6.23
CA GLN A 212 -19.90 15.68 6.99
C GLN A 212 -18.61 15.65 6.15
N PHE A 213 -18.66 15.20 4.90
CA PHE A 213 -17.52 15.20 3.99
C PHE A 213 -16.95 16.60 3.76
N GLU A 214 -17.81 17.58 3.46
CA GLU A 214 -17.43 18.99 3.29
C GLU A 214 -16.70 19.52 4.54
N SER A 215 -17.14 19.13 5.74
CA SER A 215 -16.46 19.51 6.99
C SER A 215 -15.10 18.85 7.19
N LEU A 216 -14.85 17.69 6.57
CA LEU A 216 -13.57 16.98 6.69
C LEU A 216 -12.49 17.53 5.76
N ILE A 217 -12.87 18.10 4.62
CA ILE A 217 -11.93 18.61 3.62
C ILE A 217 -11.57 20.08 3.79
N ARG A 218 -12.42 20.85 4.49
CA ARG A 218 -12.11 22.21 4.95
C ARG A 218 -11.09 22.19 6.10
#